data_AF-A0A9D9E7R5-F1
#
_entry.id   AF-A0A9D9E7R5-F1
#
_cell.length_a   1.000
_cell.length_b   1.000
_cell.length_c   1.000
_cell.angle_alpha   90.00
_cell.angle_beta   90.00
_cell.angle_gamma   90.00
#
_symmetry.space_group_name_H-M   'P 1'
#
loop_
_entity.id
_entity.type
_entity.pdbx_description
1 polymer ?
#
loop_
_entity_poly.entity_id
_entity_poly.type
_entity_poly.pdbx_seq_one_letter_code
_entity_poly.pdbx_strand_id
1 'polypeptide(L)'
;MGLVGIGTTFLMFGWFGFNAGRTLSVSDHAAIVIANTAVAMIIAMVVWTFIAYFKNNHHFSFTEPLVGAVAGLATITSASGYVTPISSILIGFLAAIICYIAVQLANKWNLDDALDFGESMELEEC
;
A
#
# COMPACT_ATOMS: atom_id res chain seq x y z
N MET A 1 9.03 5.79 14.54
CA MET A 1 9.63 5.44 13.22
C MET A 1 10.04 3.96 13.09
N GLY A 2 10.96 3.42 13.91
CA GLY A 2 11.50 2.05 13.71
C GLY A 2 10.48 0.90 13.81
N LEU A 3 9.54 0.97 14.75
CA LEU A 3 8.54 -0.08 14.95
C LEU A 3 7.54 -0.18 13.78
N VAL A 4 7.17 0.97 13.18
CA VAL A 4 6.29 1.03 12.01
C VAL A 4 6.93 0.32 10.83
N GLY A 5 8.19 0.63 10.51
CA GLY A 5 8.90 -0.02 9.41
C GLY A 5 9.00 -1.55 9.58
N ILE A 6 9.31 -2.02 10.78
CA ILE A 6 9.38 -3.46 11.08
C ILE A 6 7.99 -4.10 10.96
N GLY A 7 6.98 -3.49 11.57
CA GLY A 7 5.60 -3.99 11.53
C GLY A 7 5.06 -4.07 10.10
N THR A 8 5.24 -3.02 9.30
CA THR A 8 4.84 -3.02 7.89
C THR A 8 5.60 -4.08 7.10
N THR A 9 6.90 -4.28 7.35
CA THR A 9 7.69 -5.31 6.64
C THR A 9 7.14 -6.71 6.90
N PHE A 10 6.80 -7.04 8.16
CA PHE A 10 6.16 -8.31 8.48
C PHE A 10 4.77 -8.45 7.85
N LEU A 11 4.00 -7.36 7.81
CA LEU A 11 2.70 -7.33 7.15
C LEU A 11 2.84 -7.58 5.64
N MET A 12 3.80 -6.92 4.96
CA MET A 12 4.06 -7.13 3.54
C MET A 12 4.42 -8.59 3.26
N PHE A 13 5.35 -9.15 4.04
CA PHE A 13 5.73 -10.56 3.94
C PHE A 13 4.53 -11.49 4.15
N GLY A 14 3.73 -11.23 5.18
CA GLY A 14 2.50 -11.98 5.45
C GLY A 14 1.48 -11.90 4.32
N TRP A 15 1.39 -10.76 3.63
CA TRP A 15 0.45 -10.54 2.53
C TRP A 15 0.73 -11.42 1.30
N PHE A 16 2.01 -11.67 1.01
CA PHE A 16 2.38 -12.62 -0.03
C PHE A 16 1.88 -14.03 0.28
N GLY A 17 2.06 -14.48 1.52
CA GLY A 17 1.54 -15.76 2.01
C GLY A 17 0.01 -15.81 2.02
N PHE A 18 -0.65 -14.70 2.39
CA PHE A 18 -2.11 -14.58 2.39
C PHE A 18 -2.70 -14.71 0.99
N ASN A 19 -2.11 -14.04 -0.01
CA ASN A 19 -2.59 -14.12 -1.39
C ASN A 19 -2.24 -15.47 -2.02
N ALA A 20 -0.99 -15.93 -1.89
CA ALA A 20 -0.53 -17.18 -2.49
C ALA A 20 -1.16 -18.42 -1.84
N GLY A 21 -1.37 -18.41 -0.52
CA GLY A 21 -1.92 -19.55 0.23
C GLY A 21 -3.32 -19.97 -0.23
N ARG A 22 -4.07 -19.06 -0.87
CA ARG A 22 -5.41 -19.32 -1.41
C ARG A 22 -5.41 -20.24 -2.63
N THR A 23 -4.25 -20.48 -3.26
CA THR A 23 -4.15 -21.36 -4.44
C THR A 23 -4.10 -22.85 -4.09
N LEU A 24 -4.06 -23.20 -2.79
CA LEU A 24 -4.12 -24.55 -2.21
C LEU A 24 -3.09 -25.57 -2.77
N SER A 25 -2.19 -25.13 -3.64
CA SER A 25 -1.20 -25.92 -4.37
C SER A 25 -0.09 -25.03 -4.89
N VAL A 26 1.13 -25.58 -4.97
CA VAL A 26 2.28 -24.94 -5.64
C VAL A 26 2.11 -25.17 -7.14
N SER A 27 1.62 -24.15 -7.84
CA SER A 27 1.32 -24.18 -9.27
C SER A 27 1.72 -22.86 -9.94
N ASP A 28 1.72 -22.84 -11.27
CA ASP A 28 1.99 -21.62 -12.05
C ASP A 28 1.04 -20.48 -11.67
N HIS A 29 -0.18 -20.81 -11.24
CA HIS A 29 -1.14 -19.85 -10.73
C HIS A 29 -0.65 -19.18 -9.43
N ALA A 30 -0.01 -19.91 -8.51
CA ALA A 30 0.57 -19.33 -7.29
C ALA A 30 1.69 -18.34 -7.63
N ALA A 31 2.50 -18.63 -8.64
CA ALA A 31 3.54 -17.72 -9.12
C ALA A 31 2.95 -16.41 -9.68
N ILE A 32 1.86 -16.50 -10.45
CA ILE A 32 1.14 -15.32 -10.97
C ILE A 32 0.57 -14.48 -9.82
N VAL A 33 -0.02 -15.12 -8.81
CA VAL A 33 -0.56 -14.42 -7.63
C VAL A 33 0.51 -13.62 -6.88
N ILE A 34 1.68 -14.24 -6.65
CA ILE A 34 2.82 -13.58 -6.00
C ILE A 34 3.33 -12.42 -6.86
N ALA A 35 3.49 -12.64 -8.17
CA ALA A 35 3.94 -11.60 -9.09
C ALA A 35 2.98 -10.40 -9.13
N ASN A 36 1.67 -10.66 -9.23
CA ASN A 36 0.65 -9.61 -9.21
C ASN A 36 0.67 -8.82 -7.90
N THR A 37 0.84 -9.52 -6.77
CA THR A 37 0.93 -8.90 -5.44
C THR A 37 2.16 -7.99 -5.34
N ALA A 38 3.34 -8.45 -5.81
CA ALA A 38 4.57 -7.68 -5.78
C ALA A 38 4.48 -6.43 -6.67
N VAL A 39 4.00 -6.60 -7.91
CA VAL A 39 3.88 -5.51 -8.88
C VAL A 39 2.91 -4.43 -8.37
N ALA A 40 1.73 -4.81 -7.89
CA ALA A 40 0.77 -3.84 -7.37
C ALA A 40 1.32 -3.08 -6.14
N MET A 41 1.99 -3.78 -5.22
CA MET A 41 2.62 -3.17 -4.04
C MET A 41 3.67 -2.12 -4.44
N ILE A 42 4.60 -2.48 -5.35
CA ILE A 42 5.69 -1.60 -5.77
C ILE A 42 5.14 -0.37 -6.50
N ILE A 43 4.19 -0.56 -7.40
CA ILE A 43 3.60 0.56 -8.15
C ILE A 43 2.85 1.49 -7.20
N ALA A 44 2.05 0.96 -6.28
CA ALA A 44 1.33 1.79 -5.33
C ALA A 44 2.29 2.56 -4.40
N MET A 45 3.35 1.91 -3.91
CA MET A 45 4.40 2.53 -3.10
C MET A 45 5.07 3.70 -3.83
N VAL A 46 5.48 3.51 -5.08
CA VAL A 46 6.14 4.55 -5.88
C VAL A 46 5.19 5.72 -6.16
N VAL A 47 3.96 5.42 -6.58
CA VAL A 47 2.96 6.45 -6.94
C VAL A 47 2.58 7.27 -5.71
N TRP A 48 2.30 6.62 -4.58
CA TRP A 48 1.99 7.30 -3.32
C TRP A 48 3.13 8.21 -2.90
N THR A 49 4.36 7.69 -2.89
CA THR A 49 5.55 8.44 -2.53
C THR A 49 5.74 9.65 -3.43
N PHE A 50 5.52 9.50 -4.73
CA PHE A 50 5.63 10.61 -5.68
C PHE A 50 4.59 11.68 -5.37
N ILE A 51 3.32 11.31 -5.15
CA ILE A 51 2.25 12.24 -4.80
C ILE A 51 2.58 12.99 -3.49
N ALA A 52 2.95 12.26 -2.44
CA ALA A 52 3.31 12.83 -1.15
C ALA A 52 4.51 13.77 -1.24
N TYR A 53 5.53 13.40 -2.02
CA TYR A 53 6.72 14.21 -2.23
C TYR A 53 6.39 15.58 -2.84
N PHE A 54 5.55 15.64 -3.88
CA PHE A 54 5.15 16.94 -4.46
C PHE A 54 4.23 17.73 -3.56
N LYS A 55 3.37 17.06 -2.80
CA LYS A 55 2.45 17.74 -1.88
C LYS A 55 3.16 18.33 -0.66
N ASN A 56 4.19 17.65 -0.17
CA ASN A 56 4.96 18.04 1.02
C ASN A 56 6.17 18.91 0.66
N ASN A 57 6.07 19.73 -0.39
CA ASN A 57 7.11 20.66 -0.84
C ASN A 57 8.48 19.99 -1.07
N HIS A 58 8.49 18.80 -1.68
CA HIS A 58 9.71 18.02 -1.97
C HIS A 58 10.43 17.46 -0.74
N HIS A 59 9.72 17.34 0.39
CA HIS A 59 10.21 16.61 1.55
C HIS A 59 9.81 15.15 1.48
N PHE A 60 10.77 14.26 1.76
CA PHE A 60 10.55 12.83 1.78
C PHE A 60 10.34 12.36 3.22
N SER A 61 9.22 11.66 3.47
CA SER A 61 8.94 11.00 4.74
C SER A 61 9.01 9.48 4.58
N PHE A 62 9.52 8.79 5.60
CA PHE A 62 9.72 7.34 5.58
C PHE A 62 8.40 6.54 5.65
N THR A 63 7.34 7.14 6.20
CA THR A 63 6.03 6.48 6.36
C THR A 63 5.24 6.41 5.05
N GLU A 64 5.37 7.41 4.18
CA GLU A 64 4.67 7.51 2.89
C GLU A 64 4.81 6.27 2.00
N PRO A 65 6.02 5.76 1.70
CA PRO A 65 6.16 4.54 0.90
C PRO A 65 5.52 3.32 1.59
N LEU A 66 5.59 3.24 2.92
CA LEU A 66 5.01 2.13 3.68
C LEU A 66 3.48 2.12 3.57
N VAL A 67 2.86 3.29 3.71
CA VAL A 67 1.39 3.44 3.55
C VAL A 67 0.97 3.11 2.12
N GLY A 68 1.68 3.63 1.13
CA GLY A 68 1.42 3.33 -0.28
C GLY A 68 1.52 1.85 -0.63
N ALA A 69 2.54 1.16 -0.10
CA ALA A 69 2.69 -0.28 -0.27
C ALA A 69 1.51 -1.06 0.32
N VAL A 70 1.05 -0.70 1.52
CA VAL A 70 -0.11 -1.33 2.18
C VAL A 70 -1.39 -1.08 1.39
N ALA A 71 -1.60 0.15 0.88
CA ALA A 71 -2.75 0.47 0.04
C ALA A 71 -2.80 -0.41 -1.23
N GLY A 72 -1.65 -0.61 -1.89
CA GLY A 72 -1.54 -1.50 -3.04
C GLY A 72 -1.84 -2.96 -2.72
N LEU A 73 -1.26 -3.47 -1.63
CA LEU A 73 -1.48 -4.84 -1.15
C LEU A 73 -2.95 -5.10 -0.79
N ALA A 74 -3.58 -4.19 -0.05
CA ALA A 74 -4.99 -4.28 0.30
C ALA A 74 -5.87 -4.35 -0.97
N THR A 75 -5.61 -3.48 -1.94
CA THR A 75 -6.42 -3.38 -3.16
C THR A 75 -6.28 -4.61 -4.07
N ILE A 76 -5.07 -5.13 -4.26
CA ILE A 76 -4.85 -6.28 -5.17
C ILE A 76 -5.39 -7.60 -4.61
N THR A 77 -5.66 -7.69 -3.30
CA THR A 77 -6.07 -8.92 -2.59
C THR A 77 -7.20 -9.67 -3.28
N SER A 78 -8.27 -8.98 -3.67
CA SER A 78 -9.45 -9.59 -4.30
C SER A 78 -9.21 -10.03 -5.74
N ALA A 79 -8.19 -9.49 -6.40
CA ALA A 79 -7.93 -9.66 -7.83
C ALA A 79 -6.64 -10.45 -8.13
N SER A 80 -5.82 -10.73 -7.12
CA SER A 80 -4.44 -11.22 -7.27
C SER A 80 -4.29 -12.49 -8.13
N GLY A 81 -5.28 -13.40 -8.14
CA GLY A 81 -5.28 -14.61 -8.97
C GLY A 81 -6.00 -14.51 -10.32
N TYR A 82 -6.70 -13.40 -10.59
CA TYR A 82 -7.60 -13.30 -11.74
C TYR A 82 -7.11 -12.32 -12.81
N VAL A 83 -6.09 -11.53 -12.51
CA VAL A 83 -5.58 -10.47 -13.39
C VAL A 83 -4.20 -10.81 -13.93
N THR A 84 -3.82 -10.12 -15.01
CA THR A 84 -2.46 -10.21 -15.54
C THR A 84 -1.50 -9.28 -14.79
N PRO A 85 -0.18 -9.53 -14.84
CA PRO A 85 0.82 -8.63 -14.25
C PRO A 85 0.81 -7.20 -14.83
N ILE A 86 0.29 -7.02 -16.05
CA ILE A 86 0.15 -5.69 -16.64
C ILE A 86 -1.05 -4.96 -16.01
N SER A 87 -2.15 -5.68 -15.79
CA SER A 87 -3.34 -5.13 -15.13
C SER A 87 -3.08 -4.79 -13.66
N SER A 88 -2.21 -5.52 -12.97
CA SER A 88 -1.86 -5.24 -11.57
C SER A 88 -1.11 -3.90 -11.39
N ILE A 89 -0.39 -3.43 -12.42
CA ILE A 89 0.19 -2.08 -12.45
C ILE A 89 -0.90 -1.02 -12.35
N LEU A 90 -1.94 -1.14 -13.18
CA LEU A 90 -3.06 -0.19 -13.17
C LEU A 90 -3.80 -0.21 -11.82
N ILE A 91 -3.99 -1.39 -11.24
CA ILE A 91 -4.61 -1.54 -9.93
C ILE A 91 -3.76 -0.85 -8.85
N GLY A 92 -2.45 -1.09 -8.82
CA GLY A 92 -1.56 -0.44 -7.86
C GLY A 92 -1.52 1.09 -8.01
N PHE A 93 -1.52 1.58 -9.24
CA PHE A 93 -1.55 3.02 -9.54
C PHE A 93 -2.84 3.68 -9.04
N LEU A 94 -3.99 3.09 -9.37
CA LEU A 94 -5.30 3.60 -8.93
C LEU A 94 -5.47 3.48 -7.41
N ALA A 95 -4.99 2.39 -6.81
CA ALA A 95 -5.00 2.21 -5.36
C ALA A 95 -4.30 3.38 -4.65
N ALA A 96 -3.08 3.72 -5.09
CA ALA A 96 -2.33 4.82 -4.49
C ALA A 96 -3.07 6.15 -4.61
N ILE A 97 -3.58 6.50 -5.79
CA ILE A 97 -4.27 7.79 -5.99
C ILE A 97 -5.54 7.88 -5.15
N ILE A 98 -6.40 6.85 -5.22
CA ILE A 98 -7.72 6.88 -4.58
C ILE A 98 -7.55 6.87 -3.06
N CYS A 99 -6.69 5.98 -2.54
CA CYS A 99 -6.46 5.90 -1.10
C CYS A 99 -5.76 7.16 -0.56
N TYR A 100 -4.84 7.77 -1.32
CA TYR A 100 -4.22 9.03 -0.92
C TYR A 100 -5.27 10.14 -0.78
N ILE A 101 -6.16 10.30 -1.77
CA ILE A 101 -7.25 11.28 -1.70
C ILE A 101 -8.18 11.00 -0.52
N ALA A 102 -8.49 9.72 -0.27
CA ALA A 102 -9.36 9.31 0.83
C ALA A 102 -8.77 9.68 2.20
N VAL A 103 -7.47 9.41 2.43
CA VAL A 103 -6.76 9.79 3.65
C VAL A 103 -6.82 11.32 3.84
N GLN A 104 -6.48 12.07 2.80
CA GLN A 104 -6.48 13.54 2.88
C GLN A 104 -7.87 14.14 3.15
N LEU A 105 -8.91 13.50 2.64
CA LEU A 105 -10.29 13.91 2.90
C LEU A 105 -10.72 13.56 4.33
N ALA A 106 -10.33 12.39 4.83
CA ALA A 106 -10.59 11.98 6.21
C ALA A 106 -9.94 12.95 7.22
N ASN A 107 -8.69 13.36 6.97
CA ASN A 107 -7.96 14.29 7.83
C ASN A 107 -8.59 15.68 7.78
N LYS A 108 -9.08 16.10 6.61
CA LYS A 108 -9.83 17.36 6.48
C LYS A 108 -11.16 17.34 7.26
N TRP A 109 -11.77 16.17 7.43
CA TRP A 109 -13.04 16.00 8.14
C TRP A 109 -12.88 15.58 9.60
N ASN A 110 -11.65 15.54 10.13
CA ASN A 110 -11.32 15.09 11.49
C ASN A 110 -11.97 13.73 11.84
N LEU A 111 -12.00 12.80 10.88
CA LEU A 111 -12.49 11.43 11.09
C LEU A 111 -11.41 10.54 11.73
N ASP A 112 -10.60 11.11 12.61
CA ASP A 112 -9.37 10.51 13.15
C ASP A 112 -9.64 9.40 14.16
N ASP A 113 -10.75 9.46 14.91
CA ASP A 113 -11.04 8.54 16.02
C ASP A 113 -11.14 7.05 15.60
N ALA A 114 -11.32 6.75 14.31
CA ALA A 114 -11.33 5.39 13.77
C ALA A 114 -10.17 5.07 12.80
N LEU A 115 -9.39 6.07 12.37
CA LEU A 115 -8.34 5.96 11.35
C LEU A 115 -6.92 6.15 11.93
N ASP A 116 -6.79 6.67 13.16
CA ASP A 116 -5.55 6.99 13.87
C ASP A 116 -4.74 5.77 14.37
N PHE A 117 -4.52 4.79 13.51
CA PHE A 117 -3.51 3.75 13.74
C PHE A 117 -2.11 4.15 13.21
N GLY A 118 -1.95 5.37 12.66
CA GLY A 118 -0.67 5.77 12.08
C GLY A 118 -0.46 7.22 11.63
N GLU A 119 -1.36 8.18 11.90
CA GLU A 119 -1.21 9.57 11.40
C GLU A 119 -0.82 10.60 12.48
N SER A 120 -0.78 10.24 13.75
CA SER A 120 -0.35 11.12 14.86
C SER A 120 1.16 11.46 14.89
N MET A 121 1.83 11.68 13.75
CA MET A 121 3.28 12.00 13.72
C MET A 121 3.71 13.18 12.81
N GLU A 122 2.86 14.16 12.48
CA GLU A 122 3.37 15.37 11.76
C GLU A 122 2.90 16.73 12.32
N LEU A 123 2.17 16.80 13.43
CA LEU A 123 1.78 18.09 14.03
C LEU A 123 2.57 18.52 15.28
N GLU A 124 3.69 17.85 15.60
CA GLU A 124 4.54 18.22 16.74
C GLU A 124 5.95 18.73 16.37
N GLU A 125 6.24 18.96 15.08
CA GLU A 125 7.50 19.61 14.65
C GLU A 125 7.27 20.85 13.77
N CYS A 126 6.40 21.77 14.22
CA CYS A 126 6.45 23.17 13.79
C CYS A 126 6.43 24.12 15.00
#